data_AF-A0A954F4X5-F1
#
_entry.id   AF-A0A954F4X5-F1
#
_cell.length_a   1.000
_cell.length_b   1.000
_cell.length_c   1.000
_cell.angle_alpha   90.00
_cell.angle_beta   90.00
_cell.angle_gamma   90.00
#
_symmetry.space_group_name_H-M   'P 1'
#
loop_
_entity.id
_entity.type
_entity.pdbx_description
1 polymer ?
#
loop_
_entity_poly.entity_id
_entity_poly.type
_entity_poly.pdbx_seq_one_letter_code
_entity_poly.pdbx_strand_id
1 'polypeptide(L)'
;MAISYDPIGVRRWGPFPTGAESFTMNIQFCDLCNESVAEKELQAGRAYERGGRLICAACDQAMGGGGFVEPAQKVAKAQASVASTGSLWAFAGVSSVAVLVAGWALWHARAMDAKAESLTQRMNVLTGQVDERWARLDHQQGERWKTWSENAALGLDLQGELWSEKLGQLQREVEDASERVSASQDRLRADWRAWQLAQQEAPKEETPWVEPIEALRQRIEEQRLANEEVWVVLADRLQNFEDSLSAPQPEVGGEENTPWFSLTKNLTNSNPGLRLEALFSLEQTRDRRICSYLNPLLTDPDPLVRVACARVLKDHRYRPAVPLLIEGLEDPVLAVREGFIDALQTITKRQFGYRPDGREADRRRPLKDWQDWWKKMGDTFLAGDAG
;
A
#
# COMPACT_ATOMS: atom_id res chain seq x y z
N MET A 1 -21.80 27.88 36.37
CA MET A 1 -20.63 27.03 36.03
C MET A 1 -21.16 25.70 35.54
N ALA A 2 -21.39 25.59 34.24
CA ALA A 2 -21.55 24.34 33.48
C ALA A 2 -21.60 24.74 32.00
N ILE A 3 -20.49 24.49 31.30
CA ILE A 3 -20.37 24.65 29.85
C ILE A 3 -20.83 23.32 29.27
N SER A 4 -21.97 23.28 28.57
CA SER A 4 -22.37 22.11 27.77
C SER A 4 -21.79 22.23 26.37
N TYR A 5 -20.94 21.28 26.02
CA TYR A 5 -20.32 21.12 24.70
C TYR A 5 -21.25 20.22 23.87
N ASP A 6 -21.70 20.69 22.71
CA ASP A 6 -22.49 19.94 21.72
C ASP A 6 -21.59 19.65 20.51
N PRO A 7 -21.07 18.42 20.31
CA PRO A 7 -20.33 18.07 19.13
C PRO A 7 -21.29 17.46 18.10
N ILE A 8 -21.13 17.89 16.85
CA ILE A 8 -21.79 17.39 15.60
C ILE A 8 -22.98 18.24 15.15
N GLY A 9 -22.66 19.40 14.55
CA GLY A 9 -23.59 20.17 13.73
C GLY A 9 -23.90 19.48 12.40
N VAL A 10 -24.89 18.59 12.39
CA VAL A 10 -25.47 18.05 11.16
C VAL A 10 -26.38 19.11 10.53
N ARG A 11 -25.92 19.77 9.46
CA ARG A 11 -26.79 20.64 8.66
C ARG A 11 -27.79 19.79 7.87
N ARG A 12 -29.09 19.94 8.15
CA ARG A 12 -30.18 19.46 7.30
C ARG A 12 -30.15 20.19 5.96
N TRP A 13 -29.97 19.44 4.86
CA TRP A 13 -30.18 19.94 3.51
C TRP A 13 -31.69 19.97 3.20
N GLY A 14 -32.19 21.12 2.75
CA GLY A 14 -33.57 21.28 2.25
C GLY A 14 -33.74 20.76 0.81
N PRO A 15 -34.98 20.66 0.30
CA PRO A 15 -35.26 20.11 -1.02
C PRO A 15 -34.71 20.99 -2.14
N PHE A 16 -34.13 20.36 -3.17
CA PHE A 16 -33.52 20.99 -4.34
C PHE A 16 -34.56 21.73 -5.22
N PRO A 17 -34.27 22.94 -5.70
CA PRO A 17 -35.13 23.63 -6.66
C PRO A 17 -35.05 22.97 -8.04
N THR A 18 -36.23 22.62 -8.59
CA THR A 18 -36.41 22.14 -9.96
C THR A 18 -36.34 23.32 -10.94
N GLY A 19 -35.20 23.47 -11.60
CA GLY A 19 -34.98 24.48 -12.62
C GLY A 19 -33.59 24.33 -13.23
N ALA A 20 -33.34 23.21 -13.90
CA ALA A 20 -32.09 22.98 -14.61
C ALA A 20 -32.22 23.55 -16.04
N GLU A 21 -31.76 24.79 -16.24
CA GLU A 21 -31.14 25.13 -17.52
C GLU A 21 -29.92 24.23 -17.67
N SER A 22 -29.89 23.39 -18.71
CA SER A 22 -28.79 22.49 -19.00
C SER A 22 -27.56 23.30 -19.45
N PHE A 23 -26.75 23.74 -18.49
CA PHE A 23 -25.39 24.18 -18.76
C PHE A 23 -24.56 22.96 -19.18
N THR A 24 -24.45 22.73 -20.48
CA THR A 24 -23.45 21.81 -21.04
C THR A 24 -22.08 22.44 -20.86
N MET A 25 -21.36 22.08 -19.79
CA MET A 25 -19.93 22.37 -19.68
C MET A 25 -19.18 21.43 -20.62
N ASN A 26 -18.76 21.93 -21.78
CA ASN A 26 -17.81 21.24 -22.64
C ASN A 26 -16.43 21.31 -21.99
N ILE A 27 -15.99 20.20 -21.41
CA ILE A 27 -14.59 20.04 -20.97
C ILE A 27 -13.81 19.55 -22.18
N GLN A 28 -12.83 20.33 -22.63
CA GLN A 28 -11.91 19.93 -23.68
C GLN A 28 -10.59 19.44 -23.07
N PHE A 29 -9.89 18.55 -23.76
CA PHE A 29 -8.65 17.93 -23.28
C PHE A 29 -7.52 18.21 -24.26
N CYS A 30 -6.31 18.40 -23.72
CA CYS A 30 -5.11 18.53 -24.54
C CYS A 30 -4.78 17.21 -25.22
N ASP A 31 -4.64 17.19 -26.55
CA ASP A 31 -4.36 15.98 -27.33
C ASP A 31 -2.95 15.41 -27.11
N LEU A 32 -2.07 16.13 -26.39
CA LEU A 32 -0.69 15.70 -26.11
C LEU A 32 -0.49 15.14 -24.71
N CYS A 33 -0.99 15.82 -23.67
CA CYS A 33 -0.86 15.37 -22.27
C CYS A 33 -2.16 14.80 -21.67
N ASN A 34 -3.27 14.87 -22.41
CA ASN A 34 -4.60 14.40 -22.00
C ASN A 34 -5.17 15.07 -20.73
N GLU A 35 -4.67 16.26 -20.37
CA GLU A 35 -5.15 17.04 -19.24
C GLU A 35 -6.31 17.96 -19.64
N SER A 36 -7.28 18.17 -18.73
CA SER A 36 -8.44 19.01 -18.99
C SER A 36 -8.05 20.47 -19.14
N VAL A 37 -8.43 21.08 -20.26
CA VAL A 37 -8.26 22.50 -20.55
C VAL A 37 -9.58 23.20 -20.22
N ALA A 38 -9.56 24.11 -19.24
CA ALA A 38 -10.73 24.88 -18.90
C ALA A 38 -11.06 25.90 -20.00
N GLU A 39 -12.34 26.10 -20.30
CA GLU A 39 -12.83 27.04 -21.33
C GLU A 39 -12.24 28.46 -21.18
N LYS A 40 -12.02 28.90 -19.93
CA LYS A 40 -11.40 30.19 -19.61
C LYS A 40 -9.95 30.30 -20.08
N GLU A 41 -9.24 29.19 -20.23
CA GLU A 41 -7.85 29.15 -20.72
C GLU A 41 -7.76 29.17 -22.24
N LEU A 42 -8.72 28.54 -22.92
CA LEU A 42 -8.96 28.68 -24.36
C LEU A 42 -9.23 30.15 -24.71
N GLN A 43 -10.16 30.80 -24.00
CA GLN A 43 -10.51 32.21 -24.23
C GLN A 43 -9.39 33.19 -23.87
N ALA A 44 -8.54 32.83 -22.91
CA ALA A 44 -7.40 33.64 -22.51
C ALA A 44 -6.14 33.41 -23.38
N GLY A 45 -6.23 32.60 -24.44
CA GLY A 45 -5.11 32.31 -25.35
C GLY A 45 -3.99 31.49 -24.72
N ARG A 46 -4.29 30.69 -23.68
CA ARG A 46 -3.34 29.78 -22.99
C ARG A 46 -3.46 28.33 -23.46
N ALA A 47 -4.31 28.03 -24.43
CA ALA A 47 -4.34 26.78 -25.16
C ALA A 47 -4.49 27.09 -26.65
N TYR A 48 -3.84 26.30 -27.50
CA TYR A 48 -3.66 26.59 -28.92
C TYR A 48 -4.18 25.44 -29.78
N GLU A 49 -4.90 25.77 -30.84
CA GLU A 49 -5.27 24.81 -31.88
C GLU A 49 -4.16 24.74 -32.93
N ARG A 50 -3.48 23.59 -33.05
CA ARG A 50 -2.46 23.34 -34.07
C ARG A 50 -2.88 22.18 -34.95
N GLY A 51 -3.20 22.46 -36.22
CA GLY A 51 -3.56 21.42 -37.19
C GLY A 51 -4.79 20.60 -36.81
N GLY A 52 -5.79 21.22 -36.17
CA GLY A 52 -7.02 20.57 -35.71
C GLY A 52 -6.89 19.75 -34.42
N ARG A 53 -5.81 19.97 -33.64
CA ARG A 53 -5.59 19.39 -32.31
C ARG A 53 -5.47 20.48 -31.26
N LEU A 54 -6.06 20.27 -30.08
CA LEU A 54 -6.01 21.20 -28.94
C LEU A 54 -4.77 20.92 -28.09
N ILE A 55 -3.94 21.94 -27.85
CA ILE A 55 -2.69 21.80 -27.10
C ILE A 55 -2.63 22.84 -25.96
N CYS A 56 -2.40 22.40 -24.72
CA CYS A 56 -2.28 23.30 -23.56
C CYS A 56 -0.97 24.11 -23.58
N ALA A 57 -0.92 25.25 -22.89
CA ALA A 57 0.27 26.13 -22.82
C ALA A 57 1.55 25.40 -22.42
N ALA A 58 1.47 24.46 -21.47
CA ALA A 58 2.64 23.72 -21.01
C ALA A 58 3.22 22.83 -22.13
N CYS A 59 2.34 22.13 -22.86
CA CYS A 59 2.73 21.32 -24.01
C CYS A 59 3.25 22.16 -25.17
N ASP A 60 2.63 23.32 -25.44
CA ASP A 60 3.08 24.23 -26.49
C ASP A 60 4.49 24.80 -26.21
N GLN A 61 4.74 25.21 -24.97
CA GLN A 61 6.08 25.63 -24.54
C GLN A 61 7.10 24.49 -24.62
N ALA A 62 6.71 23.27 -24.24
CA ALA A 62 7.55 22.09 -24.33
C ALA A 62 7.90 21.71 -25.77
N MET A 63 7.02 22.00 -26.74
CA MET A 63 7.27 21.85 -28.18
C MET A 63 8.09 23.01 -28.79
N GLY A 64 8.53 23.98 -27.98
CA GLY A 64 9.37 25.10 -28.43
C GLY A 64 8.59 26.30 -28.95
N GLY A 65 7.42 26.60 -28.37
CA GLY A 65 6.56 27.75 -28.71
C GLY A 65 7.22 29.12 -28.61
N GLY A 66 8.04 29.47 -29.60
CA GLY A 66 8.31 30.84 -30.01
C GLY A 66 7.26 31.25 -31.04
N GLY A 67 6.50 32.29 -30.75
CA GLY A 67 5.37 32.72 -31.57
C GLY A 67 5.75 32.99 -33.03
N PHE A 68 5.01 32.38 -33.94
CA PHE A 68 4.81 32.93 -35.28
C PHE A 68 3.40 33.52 -35.31
N VAL A 69 3.28 34.77 -34.86
CA VAL A 69 2.19 35.64 -35.34
C VAL A 69 2.71 36.19 -36.65
N GLU A 70 2.12 35.74 -37.75
CA GLU A 70 2.33 36.33 -39.07
C GLU A 70 1.71 37.74 -39.06
N PRO A 71 2.49 38.84 -39.20
CA PRO A 71 1.90 40.14 -39.44
C PRO A 71 1.76 40.33 -40.94
N ALA A 72 0.52 40.60 -41.35
CA ALA A 72 0.17 41.05 -42.68
C ALA A 72 1.13 42.13 -43.20
N GLN A 73 1.54 41.93 -44.44
CA GLN A 73 2.24 42.89 -45.29
C GLN A 73 1.71 44.32 -45.11
N LYS A 74 2.60 45.24 -44.75
CA LYS A 74 2.52 46.62 -45.24
C LYS A 74 3.88 47.06 -45.77
N VAL A 75 3.85 47.33 -47.06
CA VAL A 75 4.89 47.95 -47.87
C VAL A 75 5.30 49.29 -47.25
N ALA A 76 6.60 49.47 -47.01
CA ALA A 76 7.23 50.79 -46.98
C ALA A 76 8.68 50.67 -47.48
N LYS A 77 8.92 51.26 -48.66
CA LYS A 77 10.26 51.44 -49.24
C LYS A 77 11.08 52.34 -48.33
N ALA A 78 12.32 51.95 -48.06
CA ALA A 78 13.39 52.89 -47.75
C ALA A 78 14.69 52.39 -48.40
N GLN A 79 15.11 53.11 -49.44
CA GLN A 79 16.42 52.98 -50.06
C GLN A 79 17.47 53.54 -49.10
N ALA A 80 18.59 52.85 -48.93
CA ALA A 80 19.85 53.46 -48.52
C ALA A 80 21.00 52.76 -49.25
N SER A 81 21.84 53.60 -49.83
CA SER A 81 22.81 53.37 -50.89
C SER A 81 24.04 52.56 -50.49
N VAL A 82 24.48 51.73 -51.44
CA VAL A 82 25.83 51.18 -51.52
C VAL A 82 26.84 52.31 -51.69
N ALA A 83 27.88 52.34 -50.86
CA ALA A 83 29.13 53.04 -51.14
C ALA A 83 30.27 52.03 -51.03
N SER A 84 30.87 51.75 -52.18
CA SER A 84 32.08 50.97 -52.38
C SER A 84 33.30 51.66 -51.77
N THR A 85 34.26 50.90 -51.24
CA THR A 85 35.70 51.16 -51.45
C THR A 85 36.57 50.02 -50.90
N GLY A 86 37.54 49.59 -51.72
CA GLY A 86 38.88 49.29 -51.23
C GLY A 86 39.20 47.86 -50.83
N SER A 87 39.93 47.17 -51.71
CA SER A 87 40.58 45.87 -51.54
C SER A 87 41.61 45.80 -50.41
N LEU A 88 41.50 44.79 -49.53
CA LEU A 88 42.63 44.21 -48.75
C LEU A 88 42.34 42.73 -48.43
N TRP A 89 42.36 41.86 -49.43
CA TRP A 89 42.29 40.40 -49.25
C TRP A 89 43.69 39.79 -49.40
N ALA A 90 44.40 39.61 -48.29
CA ALA A 90 45.54 38.69 -48.25
C ALA A 90 45.86 38.10 -46.85
N PHE A 91 45.30 38.64 -45.75
CA PHE A 91 45.51 38.08 -44.40
C PHE A 91 44.22 37.67 -43.66
N ALA A 92 43.04 37.89 -44.25
CA ALA A 92 41.77 37.63 -43.58
C ALA A 92 41.32 36.14 -43.61
N GLY A 93 41.83 35.33 -44.54
CA GLY A 93 41.33 33.96 -44.75
C GLY A 93 41.58 33.00 -43.58
N VAL A 94 42.73 33.11 -42.90
CA VAL A 94 43.07 32.21 -41.78
C VAL A 94 42.40 32.68 -40.48
N SER A 95 42.30 34.00 -40.24
CA SER A 95 41.61 34.54 -39.07
C SER A 95 40.10 34.32 -39.13
N SER A 96 39.45 34.41 -40.29
CA SER A 96 38.01 34.14 -40.40
C SER A 96 37.68 32.68 -40.11
N VAL A 97 38.48 31.73 -40.59
CA VAL A 97 38.27 30.30 -40.28
C VAL A 97 38.55 30.02 -38.80
N ALA A 98 39.63 30.56 -38.21
CA ALA A 98 39.92 30.39 -36.79
C ALA A 98 38.84 30.99 -35.88
N VAL A 99 38.29 32.16 -36.23
CA VAL A 99 37.19 32.80 -35.49
C VAL A 99 35.89 32.02 -35.65
N LEU A 100 35.61 31.46 -36.84
CA LEU A 100 34.44 30.61 -37.06
C LEU A 100 34.56 29.26 -36.33
N VAL A 101 35.75 28.65 -36.30
CA VAL A 101 36.02 27.41 -35.56
C VAL A 101 35.94 27.66 -34.05
N ALA A 102 36.55 28.73 -33.54
CA ALA A 102 36.46 29.11 -32.13
C ALA A 102 35.02 29.50 -31.73
N GLY A 103 34.31 30.21 -32.60
CA GLY A 103 32.90 30.55 -32.42
C GLY A 103 31.99 29.33 -32.41
N TRP A 104 32.24 28.36 -33.31
CA TRP A 104 31.54 27.09 -33.36
C TRP A 104 31.84 26.23 -32.13
N ALA A 105 33.09 26.12 -31.71
CA ALA A 105 33.49 25.39 -30.50
C ALA A 105 32.87 26.00 -29.24
N LEU A 106 32.87 27.33 -29.10
CA LEU A 106 32.25 28.04 -27.97
C LEU A 106 30.72 27.91 -27.98
N TRP A 107 30.09 27.99 -29.15
CA TRP A 107 28.66 27.73 -29.30
C TRP A 107 28.30 26.29 -28.96
N HIS A 108 29.11 25.33 -29.40
CA HIS A 108 28.90 23.91 -29.15
C HIS A 108 29.09 23.58 -27.66
N ALA A 109 30.10 24.15 -27.00
CA ALA A 109 30.29 24.04 -25.56
C ALA A 109 29.09 24.60 -24.78
N ARG A 110 28.62 25.82 -25.12
CA ARG A 110 27.43 26.40 -24.48
C ARG A 110 26.15 25.61 -24.75
N ALA A 111 26.01 25.05 -25.94
CA ALA A 111 24.86 24.20 -26.28
C ALA A 111 24.89 22.87 -25.50
N MET A 112 26.07 22.36 -25.17
CA MET A 112 26.24 21.17 -24.32
C MET A 112 25.98 21.49 -22.84
N ASP A 113 26.45 22.63 -22.33
CA ASP A 113 26.15 23.10 -20.98
C ASP A 113 24.64 23.30 -20.78
N ALA A 114 23.97 23.96 -21.74
CA ALA A 114 22.51 24.13 -21.71
C ALA A 114 21.75 22.79 -21.76
N LYS A 115 22.27 21.81 -22.52
CA LYS A 115 21.71 20.44 -22.53
C LYS A 115 21.91 19.75 -21.18
N ALA A 116 23.09 19.88 -20.55
CA ALA A 116 23.40 19.31 -19.25
C ALA A 116 22.54 19.92 -18.12
N GLU A 117 22.31 21.24 -18.13
CA GLU A 117 21.39 21.92 -17.22
C GLU A 117 19.94 21.45 -17.42
N SER A 118 19.49 21.33 -18.68
CA SER A 118 18.14 20.84 -18.98
C SER A 118 17.92 19.38 -18.54
N LEU A 119 18.96 18.55 -18.63
CA LEU A 119 18.95 17.16 -18.16
C LEU A 119 18.94 17.10 -16.63
N THR A 120 19.72 17.94 -15.97
CA THR A 120 19.71 18.09 -14.51
C THR A 120 18.34 18.49 -14.00
N GLN A 121 17.71 19.47 -14.65
CA GLN A 121 16.36 19.94 -14.28
C GLN A 121 15.31 18.86 -14.51
N ARG A 122 15.35 18.16 -15.65
CA ARG A 122 14.44 17.02 -15.93
C ARG A 122 14.63 15.88 -14.93
N MET A 123 15.86 15.59 -14.55
CA MET A 123 16.15 14.51 -13.62
C MET A 123 15.69 14.83 -12.19
N ASN A 124 15.90 16.06 -11.71
CA ASN A 124 15.37 16.50 -10.41
C ASN A 124 13.83 16.43 -10.36
N VAL A 125 13.16 16.78 -11.47
CA VAL A 125 11.71 16.64 -11.59
C VAL A 125 11.30 15.17 -11.55
N LEU A 126 11.98 14.30 -12.29
CA LEU A 126 11.66 12.86 -12.32
C LEU A 126 11.91 12.18 -10.98
N THR A 127 13.03 12.43 -10.31
CA THR A 127 13.31 11.86 -8.98
C THR A 127 12.32 12.38 -7.94
N GLY A 128 12.00 13.68 -7.97
CA GLY A 128 11.00 14.27 -7.07
C GLY A 128 9.58 13.74 -7.30
N GLN A 129 9.19 13.51 -8.55
CA GLN A 129 7.88 12.91 -8.88
C GLN A 129 7.75 11.49 -8.36
N VAL A 130 8.82 10.70 -8.42
CA VAL A 130 8.83 9.33 -7.87
C VAL A 130 8.72 9.37 -6.35
N ASP A 131 9.48 10.23 -5.67
CA ASP A 131 9.43 10.38 -4.21
C ASP A 131 8.05 10.84 -3.71
N GLU A 132 7.43 11.82 -4.37
CA GLU A 132 6.10 12.32 -4.02
C GLU A 132 4.99 11.30 -4.31
N ARG A 133 5.20 10.42 -5.29
CA ARG A 133 4.29 9.31 -5.57
C ARG A 133 4.43 8.21 -4.51
N TRP A 134 5.64 7.90 -4.06
CA TRP A 134 5.90 7.00 -2.93
C TRP A 134 5.29 7.49 -1.63
N ALA A 135 5.50 8.76 -1.27
CA ALA A 135 4.98 9.32 -0.01
C ALA A 135 3.44 9.31 0.04
N ARG A 136 2.77 9.60 -1.08
CA ARG A 136 1.30 9.52 -1.16
C ARG A 136 0.80 8.09 -1.04
N LEU A 137 1.51 7.14 -1.63
CA LEU A 137 1.17 5.73 -1.54
C LEU A 137 1.39 5.19 -0.14
N ASP A 138 2.52 5.47 0.50
CA ASP A 138 2.79 5.08 1.88
C ASP A 138 1.68 5.60 2.83
N HIS A 139 1.27 6.86 2.66
CA HIS A 139 0.15 7.42 3.42
C HIS A 139 -1.20 6.74 3.12
N GLN A 140 -1.54 6.51 1.85
CA GLN A 140 -2.80 5.85 1.49
C GLN A 140 -2.84 4.39 1.97
N GLN A 141 -1.72 3.68 1.88
CA GLN A 141 -1.60 2.31 2.37
C GLN A 141 -1.68 2.28 3.89
N GLY A 142 -1.06 3.22 4.61
CA GLY A 142 -1.10 3.27 6.08
C GLY A 142 -2.52 3.33 6.65
N GLU A 143 -3.40 4.16 6.09
CA GLU A 143 -4.81 4.25 6.49
C GLU A 143 -5.61 2.96 6.16
N ARG A 144 -5.36 2.37 4.99
CA ARG A 144 -5.97 1.10 4.57
C ARG A 144 -5.54 -0.04 5.49
N TRP A 145 -4.25 -0.16 5.77
CA TRP A 145 -3.69 -1.18 6.66
C TRP A 145 -4.29 -1.10 8.05
N LYS A 146 -4.41 0.11 8.61
CA LYS A 146 -5.03 0.32 9.91
C LYS A 146 -6.47 -0.22 9.92
N THR A 147 -7.27 0.19 8.95
CA THR A 147 -8.67 -0.24 8.82
C THR A 147 -8.79 -1.76 8.64
N TRP A 148 -7.94 -2.36 7.81
CA TRP A 148 -7.96 -3.81 7.57
C TRP A 148 -7.48 -4.61 8.79
N SER A 149 -6.46 -4.15 9.50
CA SER A 149 -5.96 -4.78 10.72
C SER A 149 -7.00 -4.74 11.85
N GLU A 150 -7.70 -3.61 12.01
CA GLU A 150 -8.78 -3.45 12.99
C GLU A 150 -9.94 -4.39 12.67
N ASN A 151 -10.35 -4.48 11.39
CA ASN A 151 -11.41 -5.39 10.96
C ASN A 151 -11.02 -6.88 11.06
N ALA A 152 -9.77 -7.24 10.74
CA ALA A 152 -9.26 -8.59 10.89
C ALA A 152 -9.18 -9.02 12.37
N ALA A 153 -8.77 -8.11 13.26
CA ALA A 153 -8.72 -8.35 14.71
C ALA A 153 -10.11 -8.54 15.34
N LEU A 154 -11.15 -7.94 14.74
CA LEU A 154 -12.55 -8.11 15.16
C LEU A 154 -13.18 -9.42 14.63
N GLY A 155 -12.57 -10.07 13.63
CA GLY A 155 -13.02 -11.35 13.08
C GLY A 155 -12.68 -12.51 14.02
N LEU A 156 -13.66 -12.97 14.80
CA LEU A 156 -13.50 -14.07 15.77
C LEU A 156 -13.60 -15.49 15.15
N ASP A 157 -13.66 -15.60 13.83
CA ASP A 157 -13.83 -16.87 13.10
C ASP A 157 -12.56 -17.31 12.35
N LEU A 158 -12.61 -18.52 11.76
CA LEU A 158 -11.55 -19.07 10.90
C LEU A 158 -11.17 -18.13 9.74
N GLN A 159 -12.08 -17.25 9.38
CA GLN A 159 -11.89 -16.32 8.29
C GLN A 159 -11.05 -15.11 8.73
N GLY A 160 -11.25 -14.62 9.96
CA GLY A 160 -10.35 -13.65 10.59
C GLY A 160 -8.89 -14.12 10.64
N GLU A 161 -8.63 -15.38 10.99
CA GLU A 161 -7.27 -15.98 11.00
C GLU A 161 -6.65 -16.10 9.60
N LEU A 162 -7.43 -16.54 8.61
CA LEU A 162 -6.97 -16.61 7.21
C LEU A 162 -6.68 -15.21 6.65
N TRP A 163 -7.46 -14.22 7.07
CA TRP A 163 -7.32 -12.85 6.60
C TRP A 163 -6.11 -12.18 7.25
N SER A 164 -5.85 -12.41 8.54
CA SER A 164 -4.65 -11.91 9.20
C SER A 164 -3.36 -12.49 8.61
N GLU A 165 -3.35 -13.79 8.28
CA GLU A 165 -2.20 -14.42 7.62
C GLU A 165 -1.93 -13.83 6.23
N LYS A 166 -2.98 -13.69 5.40
CA LYS A 166 -2.89 -13.08 4.07
C LYS A 166 -2.46 -11.61 4.15
N LEU A 167 -3.04 -10.85 5.07
CA LEU A 167 -2.70 -9.45 5.34
C LEU A 167 -1.21 -9.31 5.67
N GLY A 168 -0.69 -10.15 6.57
CA GLY A 168 0.71 -10.14 6.96
C GLY A 168 1.67 -10.54 5.84
N GLN A 169 1.28 -11.46 4.95
CA GLN A 169 2.06 -11.76 3.74
C GLN A 169 2.12 -10.55 2.80
N LEU A 170 0.98 -9.92 2.56
CA LEU A 170 0.86 -8.82 1.62
C LEU A 170 1.60 -7.57 2.14
N GLN A 171 1.61 -7.35 3.46
CA GLN A 171 2.42 -6.32 4.10
C GLN A 171 3.92 -6.52 3.84
N ARG A 172 4.44 -7.74 4.01
CA ARG A 172 5.86 -8.05 3.72
C ARG A 172 6.21 -7.81 2.25
N GLU A 173 5.32 -8.18 1.33
CA GLU A 173 5.54 -7.94 -0.10
C GLU A 173 5.61 -6.44 -0.45
N VAL A 174 4.80 -5.61 0.19
CA VAL A 174 4.83 -4.15 0.04
C VAL A 174 6.14 -3.57 0.61
N GLU A 175 6.56 -4.04 1.79
CA GLU A 175 7.79 -3.59 2.45
C GLU A 175 9.03 -3.95 1.60
N ASP A 176 9.14 -5.20 1.13
CA ASP A 176 10.19 -5.65 0.20
C ASP A 176 10.19 -4.88 -1.13
N ALA A 177 9.02 -4.51 -1.65
CA ALA A 177 8.92 -3.70 -2.86
C ALA A 177 9.40 -2.26 -2.62
N SER A 178 9.02 -1.67 -1.48
CA SER A 178 9.46 -0.34 -1.06
C SER A 178 10.98 -0.27 -0.90
N GLU A 179 11.58 -1.24 -0.22
CA GLU A 179 13.03 -1.32 -0.04
C GLU A 179 13.77 -1.44 -1.38
N ARG A 180 13.28 -2.29 -2.30
CA ARG A 180 13.89 -2.46 -3.63
C ARG A 180 13.87 -1.18 -4.43
N VAL A 181 12.75 -0.44 -4.40
CA VAL A 181 12.65 0.81 -5.14
C VAL A 181 13.50 1.89 -4.50
N SER A 182 13.50 2.02 -3.17
CA SER A 182 14.39 2.94 -2.45
C SER A 182 15.87 2.69 -2.79
N ALA A 183 16.30 1.43 -2.77
CA ALA A 183 17.66 1.03 -3.15
C ALA A 183 17.98 1.29 -4.63
N SER A 184 16.99 1.21 -5.53
CA SER A 184 17.16 1.60 -6.94
C SER A 184 17.38 3.11 -7.08
N GLN A 185 16.63 3.92 -6.33
CA GLN A 185 16.75 5.38 -6.35
C GLN A 185 18.07 5.85 -5.74
N ASP A 186 18.55 5.21 -4.67
CA ASP A 186 19.86 5.49 -4.09
C ASP A 186 20.99 5.25 -5.09
N ARG A 187 20.91 4.16 -5.87
CA ARG A 187 21.87 3.87 -6.94
C ARG A 187 21.86 4.93 -8.03
N LEU A 188 20.69 5.35 -8.50
CA LEU A 188 20.58 6.45 -9.47
C LEU A 188 21.17 7.76 -8.94
N ARG A 189 20.91 8.09 -7.66
CA ARG A 189 21.50 9.26 -7.00
C ARG A 189 23.02 9.17 -6.90
N ALA A 190 23.57 7.98 -6.64
CA ALA A 190 25.00 7.75 -6.60
C ALA A 190 25.66 7.87 -7.98
N ASP A 191 25.09 7.23 -9.02
CA ASP A 191 25.56 7.32 -10.41
C ASP A 191 25.57 8.77 -10.90
N TRP A 192 24.53 9.53 -10.55
CA TRP A 192 24.46 10.94 -10.87
C TRP A 192 25.56 11.77 -10.21
N ARG A 193 25.80 11.58 -8.91
CA ARG A 193 26.88 12.28 -8.19
C ARG A 193 28.25 11.94 -8.78
N ALA A 194 28.47 10.68 -9.14
CA ALA A 194 29.70 10.25 -9.79
C ALA A 194 29.89 10.94 -11.14
N TRP A 195 28.83 11.08 -11.93
CA TRP A 195 28.88 11.85 -13.18
C TRP A 195 29.19 13.34 -12.96
N GLN A 196 28.57 13.97 -11.96
CA GLN A 196 28.85 15.39 -11.63
C GLN A 196 30.32 15.61 -11.24
N LEU A 197 30.90 14.70 -10.45
CA LEU A 197 32.31 14.76 -10.06
C LEU A 197 33.22 14.57 -11.28
N ALA A 198 32.92 13.59 -12.14
CA ALA A 198 33.67 13.36 -13.37
C ALA A 198 33.65 14.58 -14.31
N GLN A 199 32.56 15.35 -14.32
CA GLN A 199 32.49 16.62 -15.07
C GLN A 199 33.44 17.69 -14.53
N GLN A 200 33.62 17.78 -13.21
CA GLN A 200 34.48 18.78 -12.59
C GLN A 200 35.97 18.50 -12.84
N GLU A 201 36.34 17.23 -12.99
CA GLU A 201 37.72 16.77 -13.11
C GLU A 201 38.23 16.66 -14.56
N ALA A 202 37.33 16.73 -15.56
CA ALA A 202 37.71 16.45 -16.94
C ALA A 202 38.33 17.63 -17.72
N PRO A 203 39.35 17.39 -18.56
CA PRO A 203 39.94 18.43 -19.42
C PRO A 203 38.96 18.90 -20.51
N LYS A 204 38.91 20.21 -20.76
CA LYS A 204 37.96 20.85 -21.70
C LYS A 204 38.16 20.51 -23.19
N GLU A 205 39.25 19.84 -23.58
CA GLU A 205 39.69 19.78 -24.99
C GLU A 205 39.60 18.39 -25.65
N GLU A 206 39.29 17.31 -24.92
CA GLU A 206 39.25 15.96 -25.51
C GLU A 206 37.93 15.20 -25.26
N THR A 207 37.20 14.98 -26.37
CA THR A 207 36.36 13.79 -26.66
C THR A 207 34.95 13.67 -26.04
N PRO A 208 34.10 12.71 -26.48
CA PRO A 208 32.71 12.95 -26.84
C PRO A 208 31.76 12.51 -25.71
N TRP A 209 31.26 13.48 -24.96
CA TRP A 209 30.36 13.29 -23.81
C TRP A 209 28.98 12.67 -24.12
N VAL A 210 28.69 12.33 -25.37
CA VAL A 210 27.37 11.82 -25.81
C VAL A 210 27.12 10.39 -25.31
N GLU A 211 28.12 9.50 -25.41
CA GLU A 211 27.98 8.08 -25.05
C GLU A 211 27.73 7.86 -23.54
N PRO A 212 28.47 8.51 -22.61
CA PRO A 212 28.22 8.36 -21.18
C PRO A 212 26.85 8.92 -20.73
N ILE A 213 26.37 9.98 -21.39
CA ILE A 213 25.07 10.61 -21.09
C ILE A 213 23.92 9.74 -21.61
N GLU A 214 24.03 9.21 -22.82
CA GLU A 214 23.02 8.31 -23.38
C GLU A 214 22.94 7.00 -22.59
N ALA A 215 24.08 6.44 -22.18
CA ALA A 215 24.11 5.26 -21.34
C ALA A 215 23.49 5.50 -19.95
N LEU A 216 23.75 6.66 -19.33
CA LEU A 216 23.10 7.04 -18.06
C LEU A 216 21.59 7.24 -18.24
N ARG A 217 21.17 7.88 -19.33
CA ARG A 217 19.76 8.09 -19.66
C ARG A 217 19.03 6.75 -19.86
N GLN A 218 19.65 5.81 -20.56
CA GLN A 218 19.09 4.48 -20.78
C GLN A 218 18.91 3.74 -19.45
N ARG A 219 19.93 3.74 -18.58
CA ARG A 219 19.82 3.14 -17.24
C ARG A 219 18.71 3.76 -16.40
N ILE A 220 18.54 5.08 -16.44
CA ILE A 220 17.45 5.77 -15.74
C ILE A 220 16.08 5.28 -16.25
N GLU A 221 15.91 5.20 -17.56
CA GLU A 221 14.63 4.76 -18.15
C GLU A 221 14.34 3.28 -17.85
N GLU A 222 15.35 2.41 -17.93
CA GLU A 222 15.23 1.00 -17.56
C GLU A 222 14.82 0.82 -16.09
N GLN A 223 15.43 1.59 -15.18
CA GLN A 223 15.05 1.58 -13.76
C GLN A 223 13.65 2.16 -13.52
N ARG A 224 13.24 3.18 -14.27
CA ARG A 224 11.88 3.74 -14.21
C ARG A 224 10.84 2.68 -14.56
N LEU A 225 11.05 1.97 -15.67
CA LEU A 225 10.16 0.91 -16.14
C LEU A 225 10.12 -0.26 -15.16
N ALA A 226 11.27 -0.69 -14.64
CA ALA A 226 11.34 -1.76 -13.63
C ALA A 226 10.57 -1.39 -12.35
N ASN A 227 10.68 -0.14 -11.90
CA ASN A 227 9.92 0.35 -10.74
C ASN A 227 8.41 0.42 -11.05
N GLU A 228 8.02 0.82 -12.26
CA GLU A 228 6.63 0.86 -12.72
C GLU A 228 5.99 -0.53 -12.82
N GLU A 229 6.74 -1.55 -13.23
CA GLU A 229 6.25 -2.94 -13.24
C GLU A 229 5.97 -3.47 -11.83
N VAL A 230 6.87 -3.20 -10.87
CA VAL A 230 6.65 -3.53 -9.45
C VAL A 230 5.35 -2.92 -8.96
N TRP A 231 5.05 -1.68 -9.37
CA TRP A 231 3.83 -0.99 -9.00
C TRP A 231 2.56 -1.63 -9.53
N VAL A 232 2.53 -1.98 -10.82
CA VAL A 232 1.34 -2.57 -11.45
C VAL A 232 0.98 -3.89 -10.77
N VAL A 233 1.98 -4.73 -10.48
CA VAL A 233 1.79 -6.01 -9.81
C VAL A 233 1.29 -5.82 -8.37
N LEU A 234 1.89 -4.88 -7.62
CA LEU A 234 1.51 -4.62 -6.24
C LEU A 234 0.10 -4.02 -6.13
N ALA A 235 -0.24 -3.09 -7.03
CA ALA A 235 -1.55 -2.47 -7.10
C ALA A 235 -2.66 -3.49 -7.43
N ASP A 236 -2.41 -4.37 -8.40
CA ASP A 236 -3.32 -5.48 -8.73
C ASP A 236 -3.53 -6.42 -7.53
N ARG A 237 -2.45 -6.78 -6.83
CA ARG A 237 -2.55 -7.61 -5.61
C ARG A 237 -3.34 -6.94 -4.50
N LEU A 238 -3.11 -5.65 -4.25
CA LEU A 238 -3.83 -4.86 -3.25
C LEU A 238 -5.33 -4.73 -3.60
N GLN A 239 -5.64 -4.51 -4.88
CA GLN A 239 -7.02 -4.45 -5.35
C GLN A 239 -7.70 -5.81 -5.22
N ASN A 240 -7.05 -6.90 -5.65
CA ASN A 240 -7.57 -8.26 -5.49
C ASN A 240 -7.83 -8.63 -4.03
N PHE A 241 -6.97 -8.15 -3.12
CA PHE A 241 -7.20 -8.32 -1.69
C PHE A 241 -8.43 -7.54 -1.22
N GLU A 242 -8.55 -6.25 -1.58
CA GLU A 242 -9.72 -5.42 -1.24
C GLU A 242 -11.03 -5.96 -1.82
N ASP A 243 -11.00 -6.47 -3.04
CA ASP A 243 -12.12 -7.13 -3.68
C ASP A 243 -12.46 -8.43 -2.93
N SER A 244 -11.47 -9.15 -2.40
CA SER A 244 -11.74 -10.31 -1.53
C SER A 244 -12.33 -9.93 -0.17
N LEU A 245 -12.06 -8.70 0.32
CA LEU A 245 -12.69 -8.17 1.54
C LEU A 245 -14.15 -7.75 1.29
N SER A 246 -14.40 -7.21 0.10
CA SER A 246 -15.69 -6.61 -0.30
C SER A 246 -16.61 -7.60 -1.03
N ALA A 247 -16.07 -8.72 -1.52
CA ALA A 247 -16.84 -9.76 -2.15
C ALA A 247 -17.94 -10.24 -1.20
N PRO A 248 -19.18 -10.43 -1.70
CA PRO A 248 -20.17 -11.17 -0.96
C PRO A 248 -19.52 -12.47 -0.55
N GLN A 249 -19.40 -12.66 0.77
CA GLN A 249 -18.90 -13.89 1.36
C GLN A 249 -19.53 -15.04 0.58
N PRO A 250 -18.77 -16.01 0.03
CA PRO A 250 -19.39 -17.19 -0.54
C PRO A 250 -20.32 -17.67 0.56
N GLU A 251 -21.64 -17.70 0.28
CA GLU A 251 -22.62 -18.15 1.26
C GLU A 251 -22.14 -19.54 1.68
N VAL A 252 -21.42 -19.61 2.79
CA VAL A 252 -21.11 -20.84 3.46
C VAL A 252 -22.49 -21.27 3.85
N GLY A 253 -23.09 -22.18 3.06
CA GLY A 253 -24.49 -22.54 3.18
C GLY A 253 -24.83 -22.56 4.66
N GLY A 254 -25.72 -21.64 5.05
CA GLY A 254 -25.77 -21.08 6.41
C GLY A 254 -25.60 -22.16 7.47
N GLU A 255 -25.01 -21.86 8.63
CA GLU A 255 -24.66 -22.82 9.69
C GLU A 255 -25.67 -23.98 9.84
N GLU A 256 -26.97 -23.68 9.70
CA GLU A 256 -28.13 -24.57 9.58
C GLU A 256 -28.02 -25.77 8.59
N ASN A 257 -27.28 -25.63 7.49
CA ASN A 257 -27.07 -26.63 6.45
C ASN A 257 -25.84 -27.51 6.70
N THR A 258 -25.08 -27.26 7.78
CA THR A 258 -23.95 -28.13 8.12
C THR A 258 -24.45 -29.43 8.78
N PRO A 259 -23.83 -30.59 8.49
CA PRO A 259 -24.25 -31.86 9.09
C PRO A 259 -24.25 -31.84 10.63
N TRP A 260 -23.33 -31.08 11.22
CA TRP A 260 -23.15 -30.99 12.66
C TRP A 260 -24.11 -30.02 13.36
N PHE A 261 -24.71 -29.05 12.66
CA PHE A 261 -25.57 -28.04 13.29
C PHE A 261 -26.78 -28.65 13.99
N SER A 262 -27.35 -29.71 13.41
CA SER A 262 -28.45 -30.45 14.03
C SER A 262 -28.11 -30.99 15.44
N LEU A 263 -26.83 -31.27 15.71
CA LEU A 263 -26.34 -31.81 16.98
C LEU A 263 -26.22 -30.74 18.07
N THR A 264 -26.20 -29.45 17.72
CA THR A 264 -26.10 -28.34 18.69
C THR A 264 -27.28 -28.34 19.67
N LYS A 265 -28.47 -28.81 19.24
CA LYS A 265 -29.64 -28.98 20.12
C LYS A 265 -29.38 -29.96 21.27
N ASN A 266 -28.55 -30.97 21.04
CA ASN A 266 -28.24 -31.97 22.07
C ASN A 266 -27.22 -31.44 23.09
N LEU A 267 -26.45 -30.40 22.77
CA LEU A 267 -25.49 -29.77 23.70
C LEU A 267 -26.18 -29.09 24.90
N THR A 268 -27.43 -28.70 24.78
CA THR A 268 -28.22 -28.07 25.86
C THR A 268 -29.26 -29.01 26.46
N ASN A 269 -29.22 -30.29 26.11
CA ASN A 269 -30.18 -31.28 26.61
C ASN A 269 -30.03 -31.47 28.13
N SER A 270 -31.14 -31.70 28.83
CA SER A 270 -31.14 -31.97 30.27
C SER A 270 -30.40 -33.27 30.62
N ASN A 271 -30.40 -34.27 29.73
CA ASN A 271 -29.67 -35.52 29.91
C ASN A 271 -28.18 -35.35 29.55
N PRO A 272 -27.24 -35.53 30.52
CA PRO A 272 -25.80 -35.42 30.26
C PRO A 272 -25.28 -36.45 29.25
N GLY A 273 -25.92 -37.63 29.14
CA GLY A 273 -25.55 -38.64 28.14
C GLY A 273 -25.74 -38.15 26.71
N LEU A 274 -26.81 -37.39 26.44
CA LEU A 274 -27.06 -36.81 25.12
C LEU A 274 -26.12 -35.64 24.81
N ARG A 275 -25.69 -34.88 25.84
CA ARG A 275 -24.64 -33.86 25.68
C ARG A 275 -23.30 -34.49 25.34
N LEU A 276 -22.93 -35.58 26.02
CA LEU A 276 -21.72 -36.36 25.73
C LEU A 276 -21.73 -36.96 24.33
N GLU A 277 -22.85 -37.57 23.92
CA GLU A 277 -23.00 -38.14 22.58
C GLU A 277 -22.86 -37.07 21.50
N ALA A 278 -23.42 -35.88 21.73
CA ALA A 278 -23.23 -34.72 20.86
C ALA A 278 -21.74 -34.35 20.78
N LEU A 279 -21.04 -34.21 21.91
CA LEU A 279 -19.61 -33.91 21.93
C LEU A 279 -18.77 -34.95 21.16
N PHE A 280 -19.03 -36.24 21.34
CA PHE A 280 -18.30 -37.29 20.60
C PHE A 280 -18.60 -37.28 19.11
N SER A 281 -19.84 -36.97 18.73
CA SER A 281 -20.21 -36.82 17.33
C SER A 281 -19.55 -35.58 16.70
N LEU A 282 -19.44 -34.51 17.49
CA LEU A 282 -18.82 -33.25 17.10
C LEU A 282 -17.28 -33.32 17.08
N GLU A 283 -16.66 -34.19 17.86
CA GLU A 283 -15.21 -34.42 17.82
C GLU A 283 -14.75 -34.96 16.45
N GLN A 284 -15.60 -35.72 15.77
CA GLN A 284 -15.28 -36.32 14.48
C GLN A 284 -15.36 -35.32 13.31
N THR A 285 -15.97 -34.16 13.53
CA THR A 285 -15.98 -33.12 12.50
C THR A 285 -14.64 -32.40 12.45
N ARG A 286 -14.18 -32.07 11.23
CA ARG A 286 -13.00 -31.21 11.03
C ARG A 286 -13.34 -29.72 10.99
N ASP A 287 -14.63 -29.40 11.12
CA ASP A 287 -15.13 -28.04 11.07
C ASP A 287 -14.97 -27.36 12.43
N ARG A 288 -14.04 -26.41 12.50
CA ARG A 288 -13.70 -25.68 13.74
C ARG A 288 -14.79 -24.71 14.18
N ARG A 289 -15.78 -24.40 13.32
CA ARG A 289 -16.89 -23.49 13.64
C ARG A 289 -17.74 -23.98 14.80
N ILE A 290 -17.76 -25.29 15.07
CA ILE A 290 -18.45 -25.85 16.24
C ILE A 290 -17.89 -25.33 17.57
N CYS A 291 -16.59 -25.00 17.65
CA CYS A 291 -15.93 -24.73 18.91
C CYS A 291 -16.52 -23.55 19.68
N SER A 292 -17.09 -22.55 18.98
CA SER A 292 -17.77 -21.41 19.62
C SER A 292 -19.00 -21.83 20.44
N TYR A 293 -19.69 -22.90 20.04
CA TYR A 293 -20.86 -23.45 20.75
C TYR A 293 -20.48 -24.30 21.96
N LEU A 294 -19.21 -24.67 22.12
CA LEU A 294 -18.76 -25.60 23.15
C LEU A 294 -18.33 -24.90 24.45
N ASN A 295 -18.03 -23.59 24.41
CA ASN A 295 -17.60 -22.82 25.57
C ASN A 295 -18.49 -23.01 26.82
N PRO A 296 -19.84 -23.00 26.73
CA PRO A 296 -20.69 -23.22 27.91
C PRO A 296 -20.51 -24.59 28.57
N LEU A 297 -20.08 -25.62 27.80
CA LEU A 297 -19.91 -26.98 28.30
C LEU A 297 -18.60 -27.16 29.09
N LEU A 298 -17.67 -26.21 29.05
CA LEU A 298 -16.50 -26.22 29.94
C LEU A 298 -16.88 -26.02 31.41
N THR A 299 -18.06 -25.46 31.68
CA THR A 299 -18.64 -25.28 33.02
C THR A 299 -19.86 -26.18 33.25
N ASP A 300 -20.03 -27.23 32.46
CA ASP A 300 -21.18 -28.14 32.56
C ASP A 300 -21.28 -28.78 33.96
N PRO A 301 -22.49 -28.99 34.51
CA PRO A 301 -22.65 -29.68 35.80
C PRO A 301 -22.02 -31.07 35.84
N ASP A 302 -22.03 -31.79 34.72
CA ASP A 302 -21.47 -33.14 34.60
C ASP A 302 -19.96 -33.09 34.31
N PRO A 303 -19.11 -33.67 35.17
CA PRO A 303 -17.66 -33.65 34.98
C PRO A 303 -17.17 -34.34 33.70
N LEU A 304 -17.87 -35.38 33.23
CA LEU A 304 -17.50 -36.07 31.99
C LEU A 304 -17.75 -35.16 30.79
N VAL A 305 -18.82 -34.37 30.81
CA VAL A 305 -19.12 -33.39 29.75
C VAL A 305 -18.01 -32.33 29.70
N ARG A 306 -17.55 -31.82 30.84
CA ARG A 306 -16.43 -30.84 30.90
C ARG A 306 -15.16 -31.40 30.27
N VAL A 307 -14.77 -32.63 30.63
CA VAL A 307 -13.57 -33.30 30.09
C VAL A 307 -13.69 -33.53 28.58
N ALA A 308 -14.85 -34.03 28.13
CA ALA A 308 -15.11 -34.26 26.71
C ALA A 308 -15.04 -32.95 25.91
N CYS A 309 -15.63 -31.87 26.44
CA CYS A 309 -15.56 -30.54 25.83
C CYS A 309 -14.11 -30.06 25.69
N ALA A 310 -13.32 -30.14 26.77
CA ALA A 310 -11.89 -29.77 26.73
C ALA A 310 -11.10 -30.58 25.69
N ARG A 311 -11.41 -31.86 25.52
CA ARG A 311 -10.79 -32.72 24.49
C ARG A 311 -11.12 -32.25 23.08
N VAL A 312 -12.39 -31.98 22.79
CA VAL A 312 -12.79 -31.46 21.46
C VAL A 312 -12.06 -30.14 21.17
N LEU A 313 -12.07 -29.20 22.12
CA LEU A 313 -11.40 -27.90 21.95
C LEU A 313 -9.88 -28.02 21.78
N LYS A 314 -9.26 -29.00 22.46
CA LYS A 314 -7.84 -29.34 22.30
C LYS A 314 -7.52 -29.82 20.88
N ASP A 315 -8.31 -30.77 20.35
CA ASP A 315 -8.07 -31.39 19.05
C ASP A 315 -8.20 -30.38 17.91
N HIS A 316 -9.13 -29.43 18.07
CA HIS A 316 -9.30 -28.27 17.20
C HIS A 316 -8.31 -27.12 17.47
N ARG A 317 -7.45 -27.22 18.49
CA ARG A 317 -6.52 -26.16 18.93
C ARG A 317 -7.22 -24.80 19.14
N TYR A 318 -8.42 -24.80 19.68
CA TYR A 318 -9.26 -23.61 19.76
C TYR A 318 -8.75 -22.62 20.82
N ARG A 319 -8.01 -21.59 20.37
CA ARG A 319 -7.36 -20.58 21.22
C ARG A 319 -8.34 -19.80 22.13
N PRO A 320 -9.56 -19.43 21.71
CA PRO A 320 -10.48 -18.68 22.58
C PRO A 320 -10.93 -19.43 23.83
N ALA A 321 -10.73 -20.76 23.93
CA ALA A 321 -11.04 -21.52 25.14
C ALA A 321 -9.99 -21.41 26.25
N VAL A 322 -8.79 -20.91 25.96
CA VAL A 322 -7.69 -20.81 26.94
C VAL A 322 -8.09 -20.18 28.28
N PRO A 323 -8.78 -19.02 28.35
CA PRO A 323 -9.15 -18.44 29.64
C PRO A 323 -10.06 -19.36 30.47
N LEU A 324 -11.07 -19.98 29.84
CA LEU A 324 -11.98 -20.92 30.50
C LEU A 324 -11.27 -22.22 30.94
N LEU A 325 -10.28 -22.67 30.15
CA LEU A 325 -9.44 -23.80 30.51
C LEU A 325 -8.49 -23.48 31.69
N ILE A 326 -8.01 -22.24 31.80
CA ILE A 326 -7.22 -21.79 32.97
C ILE A 326 -8.12 -21.78 34.22
N GLU A 327 -9.35 -21.28 34.12
CA GLU A 327 -10.32 -21.28 35.22
C GLU A 327 -10.64 -22.70 35.71
N GLY A 328 -10.87 -23.65 34.79
CA GLY A 328 -11.17 -25.04 35.17
C GLY A 328 -9.97 -25.84 35.73
N LEU A 329 -8.78 -25.26 35.82
CA LEU A 329 -7.71 -25.84 36.64
C LEU A 329 -8.06 -25.83 38.14
N GLU A 330 -9.06 -25.07 38.58
CA GLU A 330 -9.57 -25.13 39.96
C GLU A 330 -10.69 -26.16 40.15
N ASP A 331 -11.10 -26.88 39.11
CA ASP A 331 -12.21 -27.82 39.15
C ASP A 331 -12.04 -28.84 40.30
N PRO A 332 -13.10 -29.14 41.08
CA PRO A 332 -12.99 -30.10 42.19
C PRO A 332 -12.64 -31.52 41.73
N VAL A 333 -12.98 -31.89 40.50
CA VAL A 333 -12.77 -33.24 39.94
C VAL A 333 -11.39 -33.36 39.30
N LEU A 334 -10.63 -34.36 39.73
CA LEU A 334 -9.27 -34.62 39.22
C LEU A 334 -9.22 -34.79 37.70
N ALA A 335 -10.10 -35.63 37.14
CA ALA A 335 -10.14 -35.91 35.71
C ALA A 335 -10.37 -34.63 34.88
N VAL A 336 -11.14 -33.67 35.38
CA VAL A 336 -11.37 -32.39 34.69
C VAL A 336 -10.09 -31.56 34.66
N ARG A 337 -9.40 -31.44 35.80
CA ARG A 337 -8.12 -30.73 35.87
C ARG A 337 -7.07 -31.35 34.93
N GLU A 338 -7.02 -32.68 34.83
CA GLU A 338 -6.14 -33.40 33.90
C GLU A 338 -6.47 -33.08 32.44
N GLY A 339 -7.75 -33.14 32.05
CA GLY A 339 -8.18 -32.78 30.69
C GLY A 339 -7.90 -31.32 30.34
N PHE A 340 -8.11 -30.42 31.29
CA PHE A 340 -7.92 -28.98 31.09
C PHE A 340 -6.44 -28.61 30.96
N ILE A 341 -5.56 -29.18 31.80
CA ILE A 341 -4.12 -28.92 31.68
C ILE A 341 -3.54 -29.51 30.39
N ASP A 342 -4.00 -30.70 29.97
CA ASP A 342 -3.60 -31.30 28.69
C ASP A 342 -4.04 -30.44 27.49
N ALA A 343 -5.27 -29.92 27.52
CA ALA A 343 -5.78 -28.99 26.53
C ALA A 343 -4.94 -27.70 26.48
N LEU A 344 -4.68 -27.08 27.63
CA LEU A 344 -3.86 -25.87 27.72
C LEU A 344 -2.47 -26.06 27.15
N GLN A 345 -1.76 -27.12 27.55
CA GLN A 345 -0.40 -27.39 27.08
C GLN A 345 -0.39 -27.67 25.56
N THR A 346 -1.42 -28.33 25.05
CA THR A 346 -1.52 -28.64 23.62
C THR A 346 -1.84 -27.42 22.75
N ILE A 347 -2.76 -26.56 23.21
CA ILE A 347 -3.19 -25.33 22.52
C ILE A 347 -2.10 -24.27 22.57
N THR A 348 -1.52 -24.03 23.77
CA THR A 348 -0.58 -22.92 24.00
C THR A 348 0.88 -23.29 23.78
N LYS A 349 1.20 -24.59 23.73
CA LYS A 349 2.58 -25.12 23.71
C LYS A 349 3.43 -24.69 24.92
N ARG A 350 2.79 -24.28 26.02
CA ARG A 350 3.44 -23.81 27.24
C ARG A 350 3.17 -24.74 28.41
N GLN A 351 4.06 -24.70 29.40
CA GLN A 351 3.97 -25.49 30.62
C GLN A 351 4.41 -24.65 31.83
N PHE A 352 3.68 -24.75 32.94
CA PHE A 352 4.00 -24.09 34.21
C PHE A 352 4.07 -25.06 35.40
N GLY A 353 4.35 -26.34 35.14
CA GLY A 353 4.53 -27.35 36.20
C GLY A 353 3.28 -27.67 37.02
N TYR A 354 2.09 -27.40 36.48
CA TYR A 354 0.81 -27.66 37.15
C TYR A 354 0.59 -29.17 37.35
N ARG A 355 0.33 -29.57 38.60
CA ARG A 355 0.07 -30.96 38.99
C ARG A 355 -1.40 -31.16 39.37
N PRO A 356 -2.22 -31.84 38.56
CA PRO A 356 -3.67 -31.95 38.80
C PRO A 356 -4.02 -32.79 40.04
N ASP A 357 -3.16 -33.75 40.39
CA ASP A 357 -3.20 -34.60 41.59
C ASP A 357 -2.72 -33.89 42.87
N GLY A 358 -2.06 -32.74 42.73
CA GLY A 358 -1.50 -31.98 43.84
C GLY A 358 -2.55 -31.41 44.79
N ARG A 359 -2.14 -31.14 46.03
CA ARG A 359 -2.99 -30.41 46.99
C ARG A 359 -3.22 -28.99 46.48
N GLU A 360 -4.33 -28.37 46.90
CA GLU A 360 -4.70 -27.02 46.46
C GLU A 360 -3.57 -26.00 46.65
N ALA A 361 -2.86 -26.04 47.79
CA ALA A 361 -1.72 -25.18 48.06
C ALA A 361 -0.57 -25.35 47.04
N ASP A 362 -0.33 -26.57 46.59
CA ASP A 362 0.72 -26.90 45.62
C ASP A 362 0.33 -26.48 44.19
N ARG A 363 -0.98 -26.41 43.89
CA ARG A 363 -1.53 -26.00 42.58
C ARG A 363 -1.64 -24.48 42.41
N ARG A 364 -1.72 -23.73 43.50
CA ARG A 364 -1.97 -22.28 43.51
C ARG A 364 -0.93 -21.47 42.74
N ARG A 365 0.35 -21.81 42.89
CA ARG A 365 1.44 -21.09 42.20
C ARG A 365 1.43 -21.34 40.69
N PRO A 366 1.46 -22.60 40.18
CA PRO A 366 1.33 -22.88 38.75
C PRO A 366 0.08 -22.28 38.10
N LEU A 367 -1.05 -22.28 38.82
CA LEU A 367 -2.28 -21.64 38.35
C LEU A 367 -2.10 -20.12 38.18
N LYS A 368 -1.49 -19.47 39.18
CA LYS A 368 -1.18 -18.05 39.10
C LYS A 368 -0.24 -17.76 37.93
N ASP A 369 0.76 -18.60 37.69
CA ASP A 369 1.67 -18.45 36.55
C ASP A 369 0.92 -18.51 35.20
N TRP A 370 -0.07 -19.40 35.05
CA TRP A 370 -0.98 -19.43 33.89
C TRP A 370 -1.79 -18.13 33.75
N GLN A 371 -2.40 -17.65 34.84
CA GLN A 371 -3.21 -16.44 34.85
C GLN A 371 -2.39 -15.19 34.52
N ASP A 372 -1.20 -15.06 35.12
CA ASP A 372 -0.30 -13.93 34.90
C ASP A 372 0.25 -13.93 33.47
N TRP A 373 0.55 -15.11 32.91
CA TRP A 373 0.90 -15.25 31.51
C TRP A 373 -0.25 -14.81 30.59
N TRP A 374 -1.48 -15.27 30.84
CA TRP A 374 -2.64 -14.92 30.02
C TRP A 374 -2.93 -13.41 30.06
N LYS A 375 -2.85 -12.78 31.24
CA LYS A 375 -3.00 -11.31 31.35
C LYS A 375 -1.99 -10.53 30.53
N LYS A 376 -0.78 -11.06 30.35
CA LYS A 376 0.29 -10.39 29.60
C LYS A 376 0.27 -10.66 28.10
N MET A 377 -0.07 -11.89 27.72
CA MET A 377 0.10 -12.41 26.35
C MET A 377 -1.22 -12.78 25.66
N GLY A 378 -2.36 -12.69 26.33
CA GLY A 378 -3.66 -13.20 25.84
C GLY A 378 -4.07 -12.56 24.52
N ASP A 379 -4.05 -11.23 24.43
CA ASP A 379 -4.41 -10.50 23.22
C ASP A 379 -3.49 -10.87 22.05
N THR A 380 -2.19 -10.89 22.28
CA THR A 380 -1.18 -11.28 21.28
C THR A 380 -1.31 -12.76 20.86
N PHE A 381 -1.67 -13.64 21.80
CA PHE A 381 -1.88 -15.05 21.53
C PHE A 381 -3.13 -15.31 20.69
N LEU A 382 -4.21 -14.56 20.93
CA LEU A 382 -5.41 -14.60 20.12
C LEU A 382 -5.18 -14.00 18.72
N ALA A 383 -4.35 -12.97 18.61
CA ALA A 383 -4.03 -12.32 17.33
C ALA A 383 -3.19 -13.18 16.35
N GLY A 384 -2.47 -14.20 16.85
CA GLY A 384 -1.60 -15.03 16.01
C GLY A 384 -0.11 -14.84 16.24
N ASP A 385 0.29 -13.77 16.93
CA ASP A 385 1.66 -13.24 16.94
C ASP A 385 2.58 -13.85 18.02
N ALA A 386 2.03 -14.66 18.92
CA ALA A 386 2.80 -15.32 19.97
C ALA A 386 3.40 -16.65 19.48
N GLY A 387 4.60 -16.57 18.88
CA GLY A 387 5.50 -17.70 18.63
C GLY A 387 6.15 -18.23 19.91
#